data_AF-A0A348NST6-F1
#
_entry.id   AF-A0A348NST6-F1
#
_cell.length_a   1.000
_cell.length_b   1.000
_cell.length_c   1.000
_cell.angle_alpha   90.00
_cell.angle_beta   90.00
_cell.angle_gamma   90.00
#
_symmetry.space_group_name_H-M   'P 1'
#
loop_
_entity.id
_entity.type
_entity.pdbx_description
1 polymer ?
#
loop_
_entity_poly.entity_id
_entity_poly.type
_entity_poly.pdbx_seq_one_letter_code
_entity_poly.pdbx_strand_id
1 'polypeptide(L)'
;MPESSPGPRYLVPSQVAELLSISVDEVMDLVHEGRLRGARLGSPAKWRIEEQSLRDYIDDQVEEARQMHLWKQSQAASFPEVWGTGQAPRPE
;
A
#
# COMPACT_ATOMS: atom_id res chain seq x y z
N MET A 1 -16.84 30.29 10.05
CA MET A 1 -17.35 29.05 10.66
C MET A 1 -16.16 28.34 11.27
N PRO A 2 -16.14 27.96 12.57
CA PRO A 2 -15.09 27.07 13.04
C PRO A 2 -15.32 25.71 12.36
N GLU A 3 -14.47 25.37 11.40
CA GLU A 3 -14.34 24.01 10.92
C GLU A 3 -13.86 23.21 12.13
N SER A 4 -14.75 22.44 12.75
CA SER A 4 -14.36 21.47 13.76
C SER A 4 -13.43 20.49 13.08
N SER A 5 -12.12 20.73 13.12
CA SER A 5 -11.12 19.74 12.76
C SER A 5 -11.48 18.50 13.57
N PRO A 6 -11.95 17.40 12.96
CA PRO A 6 -12.29 16.23 13.72
C PRO A 6 -11.02 15.81 14.45
N GLY A 7 -11.07 15.82 15.78
CA GLY A 7 -9.96 15.34 16.59
C GLY A 7 -9.55 13.92 16.17
N PRO A 8 -8.37 13.45 16.58
CA PRO A 8 -7.86 12.15 16.18
C PRO A 8 -8.91 11.07 16.42
N ARG A 9 -9.37 10.45 15.33
CA ARG A 9 -10.43 9.45 15.34
C ARG A 9 -9.80 8.07 15.38
N TYR A 10 -10.26 7.27 16.33
CA TYR A 10 -9.74 5.93 16.58
C TYR A 10 -10.77 4.89 16.17
N LEU A 11 -10.36 3.93 15.38
CA LEU A 11 -11.17 2.82 14.89
C LEU A 11 -10.88 1.56 15.71
N VAL A 12 -11.89 0.69 15.89
CA VAL A 12 -11.60 -0.68 16.34
C VAL A 12 -11.07 -1.52 15.18
N PRO A 13 -10.25 -2.56 15.46
CA PRO A 13 -9.75 -3.45 14.41
C PRO A 13 -10.84 -4.04 13.51
N SER A 14 -12.01 -4.37 14.07
CA SER A 14 -13.13 -4.86 13.27
C SER A 14 -13.68 -3.82 12.29
N GLN A 15 -13.69 -2.52 12.64
CA GLN A 15 -14.11 -1.48 11.70
C GLN A 15 -13.09 -1.32 10.56
N VAL A 16 -11.81 -1.45 10.86
CA VAL A 16 -10.74 -1.38 9.84
C VAL A 16 -10.84 -2.58 8.90
N ALA A 17 -11.11 -3.76 9.44
CA ALA A 17 -11.33 -5.00 8.68
C ALA A 17 -12.47 -4.83 7.67
N GLU A 18 -13.62 -4.31 8.12
CA GLU A 18 -14.76 -4.01 7.24
C GLU A 18 -14.42 -2.97 6.15
N LEU A 19 -13.69 -1.90 6.50
CA LEU A 19 -13.32 -0.85 5.55
C LEU A 19 -12.38 -1.35 4.45
N LEU A 20 -11.44 -2.23 4.81
CA LEU A 20 -10.47 -2.80 3.88
C LEU A 20 -10.96 -4.10 3.23
N SER A 21 -12.12 -4.62 3.65
CA SER A 21 -12.63 -5.94 3.24
C SER A 21 -11.60 -7.08 3.48
N ILE A 22 -10.91 -7.03 4.62
CA ILE A 22 -9.95 -8.05 5.07
C ILE A 22 -10.35 -8.62 6.43
N SER A 23 -9.65 -9.65 6.89
CA SER A 23 -9.90 -10.29 8.19
C SER A 23 -9.39 -9.43 9.36
N VAL A 24 -9.98 -9.58 10.55
CA VAL A 24 -9.48 -8.89 11.76
C VAL A 24 -8.06 -9.35 12.11
N ASP A 25 -7.75 -10.63 11.92
CA ASP A 25 -6.39 -11.15 12.11
C ASP A 25 -5.38 -10.46 11.18
N GLU A 26 -5.73 -10.25 9.91
CA GLU A 26 -4.87 -9.52 8.96
C GLU A 26 -4.66 -8.06 9.39
N VAL A 27 -5.70 -7.39 9.90
CA VAL A 27 -5.56 -6.05 10.49
C VAL A 27 -4.59 -6.07 11.67
N MET A 28 -4.66 -7.10 12.51
CA MET A 28 -3.78 -7.24 13.66
C MET A 28 -2.34 -7.51 13.21
N ASP A 29 -2.12 -8.31 12.18
CA ASP A 29 -0.80 -8.54 11.59
C ASP A 29 -0.20 -7.22 11.09
N LEU A 30 -0.98 -6.40 10.37
CA LEU A 30 -0.54 -5.06 9.93
C LEU A 30 -0.14 -4.14 11.09
N VAL A 31 -0.81 -4.26 12.25
CA VAL A 31 -0.43 -3.52 13.47
C VAL A 31 0.87 -4.06 14.06
N HIS A 32 1.07 -5.39 14.08
CA HIS A 32 2.30 -6.01 14.59
C HIS A 32 3.51 -5.73 13.67
N GLU A 33 3.28 -5.67 12.36
CA GLU A 33 4.28 -5.28 11.35
C GLU A 33 4.64 -3.78 11.42
N GLY A 34 3.88 -2.99 12.18
CA GLY A 34 4.06 -1.53 12.27
C GLY A 34 3.56 -0.75 11.05
N ARG A 35 2.83 -1.41 10.15
CA ARG A 35 2.19 -0.78 8.97
C ARG A 35 0.97 0.04 9.36
N LEU A 36 0.26 -0.36 10.42
CA LEU A 36 -0.82 0.40 11.04
C LEU A 36 -0.46 0.82 12.47
N ARG A 37 -0.64 2.10 12.81
CA ARG A 37 -0.45 2.60 14.17
C ARG A 37 -1.67 2.24 15.03
N GLY A 38 -1.43 1.35 16.00
CA GLY A 38 -2.41 0.92 16.99
C GLY A 38 -1.95 1.19 18.43
N ALA A 39 -2.89 1.57 19.29
CA ALA A 39 -2.69 1.71 20.72
C ALA A 39 -3.70 0.87 21.51
N ARG A 40 -3.27 0.27 22.61
CA ARG A 40 -4.15 -0.50 23.50
C ARG A 40 -4.70 0.42 24.58
N LEU A 41 -5.99 0.74 24.50
CA LEU A 41 -6.66 1.69 25.41
C LEU A 41 -7.68 0.98 26.32
N GLY A 42 -7.77 1.44 27.56
CA GLY A 42 -8.80 1.06 28.53
C GLY A 42 -8.49 -0.20 29.37
N SER A 43 -9.47 -0.60 30.18
CA SER A 43 -9.44 -1.83 30.99
C SER A 43 -10.79 -2.55 30.85
N PRO A 44 -10.86 -3.74 30.21
CA PRO A 44 -9.76 -4.48 29.60
C PRO A 44 -9.18 -3.76 28.38
N ALA A 45 -7.88 -3.95 28.15
CA ALA A 45 -7.13 -3.23 27.14
C ALA A 45 -7.57 -3.64 25.72
N LYS A 46 -8.24 -2.72 25.01
CA LYS A 46 -8.76 -2.92 23.65
C LYS A 46 -7.89 -2.17 22.64
N TRP A 47 -7.62 -2.80 21.50
CA TRP A 47 -6.89 -2.18 20.42
C TRP A 47 -7.69 -1.07 19.75
N ARG A 48 -6.99 0.02 19.42
CA ARG A 48 -7.50 1.20 18.74
C ARG A 48 -6.50 1.60 17.68
N ILE A 49 -6.96 1.71 16.44
CA ILE A 49 -6.14 2.09 15.30
C ILE A 49 -6.42 3.54 14.97
N GLU A 50 -5.38 4.32 14.72
CA GLU A 50 -5.54 5.71 14.29
C GLU A 50 -6.09 5.74 12.87
N GLU A 51 -7.21 6.45 12.65
CA GLU A 51 -7.80 6.59 11.30
C GLU A 51 -6.83 7.25 10.33
N GLN A 52 -6.02 8.21 10.80
CA GLN A 52 -5.00 8.84 9.97
C GLN A 52 -3.99 7.80 9.45
N SER A 53 -3.54 6.90 10.31
CA SER A 53 -2.62 5.83 9.91
C SER A 53 -3.23 4.88 8.89
N LEU A 54 -4.53 4.62 8.97
CA LEU A 54 -5.23 3.82 7.95
C LEU A 54 -5.25 4.53 6.60
N ARG A 55 -5.49 5.84 6.58
CA ARG A 55 -5.48 6.64 5.33
C ARG A 55 -4.09 6.67 4.72
N ASP A 56 -3.08 6.96 5.54
CA ASP A 56 -1.68 6.98 5.11
C ASP A 56 -1.28 5.63 4.50
N TYR A 57 -1.67 4.52 5.14
CA TYR A 57 -1.45 3.17 4.63
C TYR A 57 -2.07 2.94 3.24
N ILE A 58 -3.31 3.37 3.04
CA ILE A 58 -4.00 3.22 1.75
C ILE A 58 -3.30 4.03 0.66
N ASP A 59 -2.91 5.27 0.97
CA ASP A 59 -2.20 6.14 0.03
C ASP A 59 -0.85 5.52 -0.39
N ASP A 60 -0.10 4.96 0.55
CA ASP A 60 1.15 4.24 0.27
C ASP A 60 0.90 3.03 -0.67
N GLN A 61 -0.14 2.23 -0.41
CA GLN A 61 -0.48 1.09 -1.27
C GLN A 61 -0.90 1.49 -2.69
N VAL A 62 -1.61 2.61 -2.83
CA VAL A 62 -2.00 3.15 -4.14
C VAL A 62 -0.79 3.63 -4.92
N GLU A 63 0.17 4.28 -4.26
CA GLU A 63 1.41 4.73 -4.89
C GLU A 63 2.29 3.56 -5.31
N GLU A 64 2.44 2.53 -4.47
CA GLU A 64 3.14 1.29 -4.84
C GLU A 64 2.51 0.61 -6.07
N ALA A 65 1.17 0.51 -6.11
CA ALA A 65 0.45 -0.04 -7.26
C ALA A 65 0.66 0.80 -8.53
N ARG A 66 0.71 2.14 -8.39
CA ARG A 66 1.00 3.05 -9.50
C ARG A 66 2.40 2.84 -10.04
N GLN A 67 3.41 2.76 -9.18
CA GLN A 67 4.80 2.53 -9.58
C GLN A 67 4.96 1.20 -10.32
N MET A 68 4.30 0.14 -9.83
CA MET A 68 4.30 -1.18 -10.46
C MET A 68 3.69 -1.15 -11.88
N HIS A 69 2.60 -0.40 -12.10
CA HIS A 69 2.01 -0.24 -13.43
C HIS A 69 2.93 0.51 -14.41
N LEU A 70 3.58 1.58 -13.96
CA LEU A 70 4.52 2.35 -14.78
C LEU A 70 5.75 1.52 -15.16
N TRP A 71 6.29 0.74 -14.22
CA TRP A 71 7.41 -0.15 -14.47
C TRP A 71 7.06 -1.27 -15.48
N LYS A 72 5.87 -1.88 -15.37
CA LYS A 72 5.40 -2.88 -16.34
C LYS A 72 5.24 -2.31 -17.75
N GLN A 73 4.74 -1.08 -17.89
CA GLN A 73 4.63 -0.41 -19.20
C GLN A 73 6.00 -0.07 -19.78
N SER A 74 6.95 0.36 -18.95
CA SER A 74 8.33 0.63 -19.36
C SER A 74 9.03 -0.63 -19.90
N GLN A 75 8.82 -1.80 -19.28
CA GLN A 75 9.35 -3.07 -19.78
C GLN A 75 8.68 -3.51 -21.09
N ALA A 76 7.37 -3.30 -21.25
CA ALA A 76 6.67 -3.63 -22.49
C ALA A 76 7.08 -2.72 -23.67
N ALA A 77 7.49 -1.48 -23.40
CA ALA A 77 7.98 -0.54 -24.42
C ALA A 77 9.48 -0.68 -24.71
N SER A 78 10.23 -1.37 -23.85
CA SER A 78 11.67 -1.63 -24.03
C SER A 78 11.89 -2.96 -24.75
N PHE A 79 11.56 -3.01 -26.04
CA PHE A 79 12.08 -4.02 -26.96
C PHE A 79 12.89 -3.35 -28.07
N PRO A 80 14.18 -3.05 -27.85
CA PRO A 80 15.11 -2.71 -28.92
C PRO A 80 15.69 -4.00 -29.50
N GLU A 81 15.98 -4.00 -30.80
CA GLU A 81 16.33 -5.09 -31.69
C GLU A 81 17.70 -5.78 -31.39
N VAL A 82 17.97 -6.18 -30.16
CA VAL A 82 19.28 -6.72 -29.70
C VAL A 82 19.62 -8.12 -30.25
N TRP A 83 18.76 -8.74 -31.05
CA TRP A 83 19.10 -9.97 -31.80
C TRP A 83 19.36 -9.72 -33.29
N GLY A 84 19.87 -8.54 -33.63
CA GLY A 84 20.56 -8.31 -34.91
C GLY A 84 21.84 -9.15 -34.99
N THR A 85 21.68 -10.44 -35.26
CA THR A 85 22.73 -11.41 -35.55
C THR A 85 23.71 -10.81 -36.56
N GLY A 86 24.97 -10.70 -36.15
CA GLY A 86 26.07 -10.41 -37.04
C GLY A 86 26.16 -11.46 -38.14
N GLN A 87 25.79 -11.08 -39.35
CA GLN A 87 26.18 -11.80 -40.55
C GLN A 87 26.50 -10.76 -41.62
N ALA A 88 27.74 -10.29 -41.63
CA ALA A 88 28.31 -9.67 -42.82
C ALA A 88 29.08 -10.75 -43.59
N PRO A 89 28.56 -11.31 -44.69
CA PRO A 89 29.41 -12.01 -45.62
C PRO A 89 30.06 -10.99 -46.57
N ARG A 90 31.38 -10.82 -46.44
CA ARG A 90 32.27 -10.38 -47.53
C ARG A 90 32.29 -11.50 -48.58
N PRO A 91 31.97 -11.22 -49.86
CA PRO A 91 32.98 -11.25 -50.95
C PRO A 91 32.64 -10.22 -52.07
N GLU A 92 33.43 -9.83 -53.06
CA GLU A 92 34.86 -9.87 -53.45
C GLU A 92 35.08 -8.61 -54.29
#